data_AF-X1NVC5-F1
#
_entry.id   AF-X1NVC5-F1
#
_cell.length_a   1.000
_cell.length_b   1.000
_cell.length_c   1.000
_cell.angle_alpha   90.00
_cell.angle_beta   90.00
_cell.angle_gamma   90.00
#
_symmetry.space_group_name_H-M   'P 1'
#
loop_
_entity.id
_entity.type
_entity.pdbx_description
1 polymer ?
#
loop_
_entity_poly.entity_id
_entity_poly.type
_entity_poly.pdbx_seq_one_letter_code
_entity_poly.pdbx_strand_id
1 'polypeptide(L)'
;PVTSDTSKIAIEAGLGLGETIVSGSVTPDTYIVDKDGLKISKKEVASQEWKLVRSEGGESKEANVKVALTPEEQAQQKISDEDIIALAKIGKRLEDWYQFPQDIEWAKEDEQIFIVQTRPVTTIKEMGVEAKLEIDAPVLLSGAPASPGVAYGPVKIVPDPSMIDKVLKGDVLVAEMTTPDFVPAMKRAVAIVTDRGGRTAHAAIVSRELGIPCIVGSEKAT
;
A
#
# COMPACT_ATOMS: atom_id res chain seq x y z
N PRO A 1 -2.96 0.33 10.35
CA PRO A 1 -1.96 -0.74 10.66
C PRO A 1 -0.52 -0.23 10.89
N VAL A 2 -0.08 0.84 10.22
CA VAL A 2 1.33 1.27 10.26
C VAL A 2 1.73 1.94 11.58
N THR A 3 0.88 2.84 12.08
CA THR A 3 1.13 3.59 13.33
C THR A 3 0.45 2.98 14.55
N SER A 4 -0.29 1.87 14.35
CA SER A 4 -1.23 1.31 15.34
C SER A 4 -2.25 2.32 15.93
N ASP A 5 -2.44 3.49 15.28
CA ASP A 5 -3.40 4.50 15.72
C ASP A 5 -4.83 4.06 15.43
N THR A 6 -5.52 3.59 16.47
CA THR A 6 -6.90 3.09 16.39
C THR A 6 -7.93 4.20 16.27
N SER A 7 -7.55 5.48 16.40
CA SER A 7 -8.45 6.63 16.19
C SER A 7 -8.66 6.97 14.72
N LYS A 8 -7.89 6.35 13.82
CA LYS A 8 -7.89 6.65 12.38
C LYS A 8 -8.41 5.50 11.54
N ILE A 9 -8.98 5.83 10.38
CA ILE A 9 -9.28 4.91 9.28
C ILE A 9 -8.39 5.30 8.11
N ALA A 10 -7.71 4.32 7.52
CA ALA A 10 -6.96 4.50 6.29
C ALA A 10 -7.74 3.85 5.15
N ILE A 11 -7.88 4.58 4.04
CA ILE A 11 -8.60 4.14 2.84
C ILE A 11 -7.65 4.30 1.65
N GLU A 12 -7.48 3.23 0.89
CA GLU A 12 -6.72 3.23 -0.36
C GLU A 12 -7.66 3.06 -1.55
N ALA A 13 -7.43 3.81 -2.64
CA ALA A 13 -8.26 3.76 -3.84
C ALA A 13 -7.42 3.83 -5.12
N GLY A 14 -7.88 3.13 -6.16
CA GLY A 14 -7.28 3.08 -7.48
C GLY A 14 -8.35 2.84 -8.54
N LEU A 15 -8.08 3.20 -9.79
CA LEU A 15 -9.00 2.96 -10.90
C LEU A 15 -8.88 1.52 -11.42
N GLY A 16 -10.01 0.91 -11.77
CA GLY A 16 -10.09 -0.46 -12.25
C GLY A 16 -10.21 -1.50 -11.13
N LEU A 17 -9.94 -2.75 -11.47
CA LEU A 17 -10.03 -3.88 -10.53
C LEU A 17 -8.99 -3.75 -9.41
N GLY A 18 -9.42 -3.98 -8.17
CA GLY A 18 -8.59 -3.82 -6.96
C GLY A 18 -7.39 -4.76 -6.84
N GLU A 19 -7.30 -5.79 -7.70
CA GLU A 19 -6.13 -6.68 -7.82
C GLU A 19 -4.82 -5.89 -7.97
N THR A 20 -4.84 -4.74 -8.64
CA THR A 20 -3.66 -3.90 -8.87
C THR A 20 -3.11 -3.27 -7.60
N ILE A 21 -4.00 -2.96 -6.63
CA ILE A 21 -3.63 -2.41 -5.32
C ILE A 21 -3.05 -3.51 -4.45
N VAL A 22 -3.76 -4.66 -4.38
CA VAL A 22 -3.35 -5.82 -3.56
C VAL A 22 -2.00 -6.38 -4.03
N SER A 23 -1.81 -6.51 -5.34
CA SER A 23 -0.53 -6.92 -5.94
C SER A 23 0.57 -5.87 -5.76
N GLY A 24 0.22 -4.61 -5.48
CA GLY A 24 1.15 -3.49 -5.42
C GLY A 24 1.68 -3.07 -6.79
N SER A 25 1.02 -3.46 -7.88
CA SER A 25 1.40 -3.06 -9.25
C SER A 25 0.99 -1.63 -9.60
N VAL A 26 0.13 -1.02 -8.78
CA VAL A 26 -0.24 0.40 -8.80
C VAL A 26 -0.06 1.00 -7.40
N THR A 27 0.38 2.26 -7.34
CA THR A 27 0.37 3.06 -6.11
C THR A 27 -1.01 3.72 -5.97
N PRO A 28 -1.79 3.42 -4.93
CA PRO A 28 -3.13 3.97 -4.76
C PRO A 28 -3.10 5.38 -4.19
N ASP A 29 -4.20 6.11 -4.37
CA ASP A 29 -4.50 7.25 -3.51
C ASP A 29 -4.66 6.77 -2.06
N THR A 30 -4.22 7.57 -1.10
CA THR A 30 -4.37 7.30 0.34
C THR A 30 -5.13 8.41 1.03
N TYR A 31 -6.18 8.05 1.76
CA TYR A 31 -6.98 8.97 2.56
C TYR A 31 -6.97 8.53 4.03
N ILE A 32 -6.79 9.49 4.93
CA ILE A 32 -6.84 9.24 6.38
C ILE A 32 -8.04 9.99 6.98
N VAL A 33 -8.94 9.25 7.61
CA VAL A 33 -10.15 9.79 8.24
C VAL A 33 -10.05 9.64 9.76
N ASP A 34 -10.34 10.72 10.48
CA ASP A 34 -10.57 10.71 11.92
C ASP A 34 -11.88 9.96 12.23
N LYS A 35 -11.83 8.90 13.04
CA LYS A 35 -13.03 8.14 13.44
C LYS A 35 -14.01 8.98 14.26
N ASP A 36 -13.46 9.90 15.04
CA ASP A 36 -14.25 10.91 15.74
C ASP A 36 -14.61 12.04 14.77
N GLY A 37 -15.90 12.34 14.68
CA GLY A 37 -16.43 13.32 13.72
C GLY A 37 -16.37 12.93 12.23
N LEU A 38 -15.72 11.82 11.84
CA LEU A 38 -15.61 11.36 10.45
C LEU A 38 -15.05 12.44 9.51
N LYS A 39 -13.90 13.00 9.89
CA LYS A 39 -13.26 14.09 9.13
C LYS A 39 -12.06 13.58 8.34
N ILE A 40 -11.97 13.95 7.07
CA ILE A 40 -10.76 13.68 6.27
C ILE A 40 -9.63 14.57 6.80
N SER A 41 -8.59 13.93 7.32
CA SER A 41 -7.42 14.57 7.95
C SER A 41 -6.22 14.65 7.01
N LYS A 42 -6.14 13.73 6.04
CA LYS A 42 -5.06 13.68 5.04
C LYS A 42 -5.57 13.09 3.73
N LYS A 43 -5.08 13.63 2.61
CA LYS A 43 -5.21 13.04 1.27
C LYS A 43 -3.86 13.04 0.58
N GLU A 44 -3.50 11.92 0.01
CA GLU A 44 -2.33 11.74 -0.84
C GLU A 44 -2.83 11.15 -2.16
N VAL A 45 -2.75 11.94 -3.23
CA VAL A 45 -3.18 11.52 -4.58
C VAL A 45 -1.96 11.03 -5.33
N ALA A 46 -1.97 9.76 -5.72
CA ALA A 46 -0.87 9.11 -6.44
C ALA A 46 -1.12 9.14 -7.95
N SER A 47 -0.07 9.21 -8.76
CA SER A 47 -0.24 9.05 -10.21
C SER A 47 -0.54 7.58 -10.56
N GLN A 48 -1.54 7.33 -11.39
CA GLN A 48 -1.87 5.99 -11.86
C GLN A 48 -1.82 5.93 -13.39
N GLU A 49 -0.85 5.22 -13.96
CA GLU A 49 -0.61 5.19 -15.41
C GLU A 49 -1.59 4.29 -16.18
N TRP A 50 -2.16 3.28 -15.52
CA TRP A 50 -3.02 2.27 -16.13
C TRP A 50 -4.02 1.70 -15.12
N LYS A 51 -5.11 1.13 -15.63
CA LYS A 51 -6.12 0.39 -14.85
C LYS A 51 -6.33 -1.01 -15.41
N LEU A 52 -6.71 -1.95 -14.55
CA LEU A 52 -7.11 -3.29 -14.97
C LEU A 52 -8.63 -3.32 -15.14
N VAL A 53 -9.13 -3.80 -16.28
CA VAL A 53 -10.56 -3.94 -16.56
C VAL A 53 -10.88 -5.35 -17.04
N ARG A 54 -12.12 -5.79 -16.85
CA ARG A 54 -12.59 -7.05 -17.41
C ARG A 54 -12.57 -6.97 -18.95
N SER A 55 -12.05 -8.03 -19.59
CA SER A 55 -12.11 -8.17 -21.04
C SER A 55 -13.57 -8.33 -21.49
N GLU A 56 -14.01 -7.59 -22.51
CA GLU A 56 -15.39 -7.67 -23.05
C GLU A 56 -15.68 -8.97 -23.83
N GLY A 57 -14.78 -9.95 -23.79
CA GLY A 57 -14.94 -11.21 -24.51
C GLY A 57 -14.56 -11.05 -25.98
N GLY A 58 -13.25 -11.11 -26.25
CA GLY A 58 -12.65 -11.18 -27.58
C GLY A 58 -11.53 -12.22 -27.61
N GLU A 59 -10.74 -12.26 -28.69
CA GLU A 59 -9.65 -13.25 -28.92
C GLU A 59 -8.56 -13.32 -27.82
N SER A 60 -8.56 -12.39 -26.86
CA SER A 60 -7.71 -12.46 -25.68
C SER A 60 -8.06 -13.67 -24.82
N LYS A 61 -7.06 -14.53 -24.55
CA LYS A 61 -7.19 -15.63 -23.59
C LYS A 61 -7.26 -15.14 -22.13
N GLU A 62 -6.98 -13.87 -21.86
CA GLU A 62 -6.95 -13.31 -20.52
C GLU A 62 -8.31 -12.70 -20.14
N ALA A 63 -8.78 -13.01 -18.93
CA ALA A 63 -10.06 -12.52 -18.41
C ALA A 63 -10.08 -11.01 -18.13
N ASN A 64 -8.90 -10.43 -17.87
CA ASN A 64 -8.70 -9.01 -17.56
C ASN A 64 -7.61 -8.43 -18.47
N VAL A 65 -7.71 -7.14 -18.79
CA VAL A 65 -6.76 -6.43 -19.66
C VAL A 65 -6.32 -5.10 -19.04
N LYS A 66 -5.06 -4.71 -19.29
CA LYS A 66 -4.54 -3.41 -18.88
C LYS A 66 -4.93 -2.33 -19.88
N VAL A 67 -5.45 -1.23 -19.37
CA VAL A 67 -5.84 -0.05 -20.16
C VAL A 67 -5.08 1.15 -19.65
N ALA A 68 -4.36 1.84 -20.53
CA ALA A 68 -3.64 3.07 -20.20
C ALA A 68 -4.64 4.18 -19.83
N LEU A 69 -4.31 4.95 -18.80
CA LEU A 69 -5.09 6.10 -18.37
C LEU A 69 -4.59 7.37 -19.08
N THR A 70 -5.51 8.24 -19.43
CA THR A 70 -5.19 9.57 -19.97
C THR A 70 -4.45 10.40 -18.91
N PRO A 71 -3.55 11.33 -19.28
CA PRO A 71 -2.81 12.15 -18.31
C PRO A 71 -3.69 12.86 -17.26
N GLU A 72 -4.91 13.23 -17.64
CA GLU A 72 -5.92 13.80 -16.74
C GLU A 72 -6.39 12.77 -15.69
N GLU A 73 -6.77 11.57 -16.11
CA GLU A 73 -7.16 10.48 -15.20
C GLU A 73 -6.02 10.06 -14.26
N GLN A 74 -4.75 10.10 -14.70
CA GLN A 74 -3.62 9.63 -13.88
C GLN A 74 -3.49 10.43 -12.58
N ALA A 75 -3.65 11.76 -12.67
CA ALA A 75 -3.44 12.69 -11.56
C ALA A 75 -4.73 13.01 -10.78
N GLN A 76 -5.89 12.53 -11.22
CA GLN A 76 -7.17 12.82 -10.58
C GLN A 76 -7.37 12.02 -9.29
N GLN A 77 -8.02 12.61 -8.29
CA GLN A 77 -8.48 11.90 -7.10
C GLN A 77 -9.45 10.77 -7.50
N LYS A 78 -9.22 9.54 -7.01
CA LYS A 78 -9.91 8.34 -7.55
C LYS A 78 -11.33 8.15 -7.04
N ILE A 79 -11.66 8.69 -5.86
CA ILE A 79 -13.01 8.66 -5.30
C ILE A 79 -13.36 10.02 -4.70
N SER A 80 -14.65 10.32 -4.58
CA SER A 80 -15.13 11.60 -4.02
C SER A 80 -14.92 11.68 -2.51
N ASP A 81 -15.02 12.88 -1.94
CA ASP A 81 -14.96 13.07 -0.49
C ASP A 81 -16.16 12.41 0.21
N GLU A 82 -17.30 12.43 -0.45
CA GLU A 82 -18.52 11.75 -0.05
C GLU A 82 -18.30 10.22 0.05
N ASP A 83 -17.63 9.63 -0.95
CA ASP A 83 -17.28 8.21 -0.98
C ASP A 83 -16.27 7.87 0.14
N ILE A 84 -15.26 8.71 0.37
CA ILE A 84 -14.29 8.54 1.46
C ILE A 84 -15.00 8.48 2.81
N ILE A 85 -15.95 9.40 3.05
CA ILE A 85 -16.74 9.43 4.29
C ILE A 85 -17.70 8.24 4.36
N ALA A 86 -18.31 7.82 3.25
CA ALA A 86 -19.19 6.65 3.21
C ALA A 86 -18.43 5.36 3.57
N LEU A 87 -17.25 5.16 2.99
CA LEU A 87 -16.35 4.05 3.31
C LEU A 87 -15.91 4.08 4.79
N ALA A 88 -15.56 5.25 5.32
CA ALA A 88 -15.21 5.38 6.73
C ALA A 88 -16.37 5.00 7.67
N LYS A 89 -17.61 5.35 7.32
CA LYS A 89 -18.81 4.92 8.06
C LYS A 89 -19.00 3.41 8.02
N ILE A 90 -18.81 2.79 6.86
CA ILE A 90 -18.91 1.34 6.70
C ILE A 90 -17.82 0.65 7.53
N GLY A 91 -16.56 1.10 7.42
CA GLY A 91 -15.44 0.56 8.18
C GLY A 91 -15.65 0.64 9.69
N LYS A 92 -16.11 1.80 10.20
CA LYS A 92 -16.47 1.96 11.61
C LYS A 92 -17.57 0.99 12.04
N ARG A 93 -18.63 0.85 11.24
CA ARG A 93 -19.74 -0.07 11.54
C ARG A 93 -19.30 -1.54 11.55
N LEU A 94 -18.37 -1.94 10.66
CA LEU A 94 -17.82 -3.29 10.66
C LEU A 94 -16.92 -3.52 11.88
N GLU A 95 -16.07 -2.56 12.24
CA GLU A 95 -15.27 -2.63 13.47
C GLU A 95 -16.14 -2.71 14.73
N ASP A 96 -17.18 -1.87 14.82
CA ASP A 96 -18.17 -1.90 15.91
C ASP A 96 -18.93 -3.24 15.95
N TRP A 97 -19.15 -3.90 14.80
CA TRP A 97 -19.81 -5.19 14.77
C TRP A 97 -18.88 -6.33 15.24
N TYR A 98 -17.66 -6.37 14.72
CA TYR A 98 -16.71 -7.44 14.99
C TYR A 98 -15.95 -7.26 16.30
N GLN A 99 -15.92 -6.05 16.88
CA GLN A 99 -15.20 -5.71 18.12
C GLN A 99 -13.67 -5.79 18.01
N PHE A 100 -13.13 -5.77 16.79
CA PHE A 100 -11.70 -5.66 16.51
C PHE A 100 -11.46 -4.93 15.18
N PRO A 101 -10.29 -4.30 14.97
CA PRO A 101 -9.98 -3.61 13.73
C PRO A 101 -10.09 -4.51 12.51
N GLN A 102 -10.67 -3.98 11.43
CA GLN A 102 -10.89 -4.72 10.19
C GLN A 102 -9.94 -4.27 9.06
N ASP A 103 -9.46 -5.23 8.30
CA ASP A 103 -8.91 -5.07 6.96
C ASP A 103 -10.03 -5.39 5.96
N ILE A 104 -10.37 -4.42 5.11
CA ILE A 104 -11.59 -4.42 4.30
C ILE A 104 -11.23 -4.15 2.84
N GLU A 105 -11.67 -5.05 1.96
CA GLU A 105 -11.66 -4.82 0.53
C GLU A 105 -13.04 -4.36 0.07
N TRP A 106 -13.07 -3.38 -0.82
CA TRP A 106 -14.28 -2.77 -1.34
C TRP A 106 -14.16 -2.52 -2.85
N ALA A 107 -15.30 -2.37 -3.51
CA ALA A 107 -15.41 -1.95 -4.90
C ALA A 107 -16.50 -0.89 -5.02
N LYS A 108 -16.38 -0.01 -6.02
CA LYS A 108 -17.41 0.95 -6.39
C LYS A 108 -17.83 0.69 -7.83
N GLU A 109 -19.13 0.58 -8.05
CA GLU A 109 -19.76 0.57 -9.37
C GLU A 109 -20.78 1.70 -9.38
N ASP A 110 -20.63 2.64 -10.31
CA ASP A 110 -21.36 3.90 -10.36
C ASP A 110 -21.32 4.65 -9.02
N GLU A 111 -22.47 4.83 -8.36
CA GLU A 111 -22.61 5.50 -7.05
C GLU A 111 -22.70 4.50 -5.88
N GLN A 112 -22.54 3.21 -6.14
CA GLN A 112 -22.74 2.16 -5.15
C GLN A 112 -21.43 1.54 -4.71
N ILE A 113 -21.21 1.52 -3.39
CA ILE A 113 -20.08 0.87 -2.73
C ILE A 113 -20.47 -0.54 -2.30
N PHE A 114 -19.62 -1.51 -2.60
CA PHE A 114 -19.75 -2.91 -2.22
C PHE A 114 -18.55 -3.32 -1.36
N ILE A 115 -18.80 -4.08 -0.29
CA ILE A 115 -17.75 -4.73 0.48
C ILE A 115 -17.56 -6.14 -0.07
N VAL A 116 -16.34 -6.46 -0.51
CA VAL A 116 -16.03 -7.75 -1.13
C VAL A 116 -15.32 -8.70 -0.16
N GLN A 117 -14.62 -8.17 0.85
CA GLN A 117 -13.96 -8.96 1.89
C GLN A 117 -13.83 -8.11 3.18
N THR A 118 -13.99 -8.73 4.34
CA THR A 118 -13.59 -8.15 5.65
C THR A 118 -12.92 -9.21 6.52
N ARG A 119 -11.81 -8.86 7.19
CA ARG A 119 -11.06 -9.78 8.06
C ARG A 119 -10.37 -9.02 9.20
N PRO A 120 -10.05 -9.67 10.33
CA PRO A 120 -9.30 -9.02 11.41
C PRO A 120 -7.92 -8.51 10.96
N VAL A 121 -7.52 -7.32 11.43
CA VAL A 121 -6.12 -6.88 11.35
C VAL A 121 -5.30 -7.61 12.42
N THR A 122 -4.40 -8.50 12.01
CA THR A 122 -3.58 -9.32 12.92
C THR A 122 -2.22 -8.71 13.27
N THR A 123 -1.83 -7.62 12.59
CA THR A 123 -0.49 -7.02 12.68
C THR A 123 -0.38 -5.85 13.66
N ILE A 124 -1.45 -5.51 14.38
CA ILE A 124 -1.41 -4.45 15.39
C ILE A 124 -0.65 -4.97 16.61
N LYS A 125 0.67 -4.78 16.62
CA LYS A 125 1.49 -4.86 17.83
C LYS A 125 1.52 -3.49 18.49
N GLU A 126 1.61 -3.47 19.83
CA GLU A 126 1.98 -2.27 20.56
C GLU A 126 3.34 -1.79 20.05
N MET A 127 3.35 -0.68 19.33
CA MET A 127 4.60 -0.02 18.99
C MET A 127 5.15 0.57 20.28
N GLY A 128 6.25 0.01 20.77
CA GLY A 128 7.06 0.69 21.78
C GLY A 128 7.42 2.09 21.27
N VAL A 129 7.52 3.06 22.18
CA VAL A 129 7.89 4.43 21.85
C VAL A 129 9.27 4.41 21.17
N GLU A 130 9.31 4.44 19.85
CA GLU A 130 10.57 4.55 19.11
C GLU A 130 11.10 5.98 19.30
N ALA A 131 12.36 6.07 19.71
CA ALA A 131 13.07 7.34 19.80
C ALA A 131 13.04 8.02 18.44
N LYS A 132 12.52 9.25 18.38
CA LYS A 132 12.64 10.11 17.20
C LYS A 132 14.13 10.37 16.94
N LEU A 133 14.71 9.63 16.00
CA LEU A 133 16.00 9.96 15.43
C LEU A 133 15.81 11.17 14.51
N GLU A 134 16.37 12.31 14.91
CA GLU A 134 16.51 13.45 14.02
C GLU A 134 17.71 13.19 13.10
N ILE A 135 17.43 12.92 11.83
CA ILE A 135 18.44 12.76 10.78
C ILE A 135 18.49 14.07 10.00
N ASP A 136 19.55 14.84 10.19
CA ASP A 136 19.83 16.05 9.41
C ASP A 136 20.52 15.68 8.09
N ALA A 137 19.72 15.26 7.10
CA ALA A 137 20.18 14.91 5.76
C ALA A 137 19.11 15.28 4.71
N PRO A 138 19.51 15.59 3.46
CA PRO A 138 18.56 15.84 2.39
C PRO A 138 17.75 14.57 2.07
N VAL A 139 16.43 14.72 1.99
CA VAL A 139 15.52 13.65 1.56
C VAL A 139 15.72 13.43 0.06
N LEU A 140 16.24 12.26 -0.32
CA LEU A 140 16.44 11.89 -1.74
C LEU A 140 15.17 11.34 -2.38
N LEU A 141 14.40 10.57 -1.60
CA LEU A 141 13.14 9.96 -2.02
C LEU A 141 12.20 9.81 -0.83
N SER A 142 10.91 9.70 -1.11
CA SER A 142 9.86 9.46 -0.14
C SER A 142 8.81 8.53 -0.74
N GLY A 143 8.11 7.78 0.10
CA GLY A 143 6.99 6.95 -0.31
C GLY A 143 6.04 6.71 0.85
N ALA A 144 5.03 5.86 0.63
CA ALA A 144 4.08 5.48 1.66
C ALA A 144 4.80 4.68 2.77
N PRO A 145 4.59 5.03 4.06
CA PRO A 145 5.18 4.30 5.16
C PRO A 145 4.49 2.93 5.27
N ALA A 146 5.20 1.86 4.98
CA ALA A 146 4.65 0.51 4.97
C ALA A 146 4.93 -0.23 6.28
N SER A 147 6.16 -0.22 6.77
CA SER A 147 6.56 -0.86 8.02
C SER A 147 7.49 0.08 8.79
N PRO A 148 7.25 0.29 10.11
CA PRO A 148 7.98 1.27 10.90
C PRO A 148 9.43 0.87 11.18
N GLY A 149 10.22 1.85 11.63
CA GLY A 149 11.60 1.70 12.10
C GLY A 149 12.62 2.49 11.28
N VAL A 150 13.88 2.48 11.74
CA VAL A 150 15.01 3.18 11.12
C VAL A 150 16.14 2.19 10.88
N ALA A 151 16.66 2.16 9.67
CA ALA A 151 17.78 1.29 9.30
C ALA A 151 18.63 1.94 8.21
N TYR A 152 19.87 1.49 8.10
CA TYR A 152 20.84 1.94 7.11
C TYR A 152 21.67 0.76 6.63
N GLY A 153 22.16 0.83 5.39
CA GLY A 153 22.97 -0.22 4.79
C GLY A 153 23.28 0.05 3.32
N PRO A 154 24.14 -0.77 2.69
CA PRO A 154 24.39 -0.67 1.25
C PRO A 154 23.12 -0.95 0.44
N VAL A 155 22.85 -0.13 -0.56
CA VAL A 155 21.70 -0.31 -1.46
C VAL A 155 21.98 -1.44 -2.45
N LYS A 156 21.03 -2.36 -2.59
CA LYS A 156 21.01 -3.42 -3.61
C LYS A 156 19.73 -3.30 -4.43
N ILE A 157 19.87 -2.85 -5.67
CA ILE A 157 18.78 -2.82 -6.65
C ILE A 157 18.62 -4.23 -7.23
N VAL A 158 17.43 -4.79 -7.04
CA VAL A 158 17.04 -6.16 -7.42
C VAL A 158 15.78 -6.06 -8.29
N PRO A 159 15.94 -5.97 -9.62
CA PRO A 159 14.79 -5.79 -10.53
C PRO A 159 13.92 -7.05 -10.61
N ASP A 160 14.48 -8.24 -10.38
CA ASP A 160 13.76 -9.51 -10.49
C ASP A 160 14.26 -10.58 -9.49
N PRO A 161 13.45 -11.62 -9.20
CA PRO A 161 13.79 -12.65 -8.22
C PRO A 161 15.07 -13.42 -8.49
N SER A 162 15.57 -13.49 -9.74
CA SER A 162 16.82 -14.21 -10.03
C SER A 162 18.05 -13.53 -9.42
N MET A 163 17.90 -12.27 -9.00
CA MET A 163 18.99 -11.44 -8.48
C MET A 163 18.97 -11.32 -6.95
N ILE A 164 18.09 -12.05 -6.26
CA ILE A 164 17.93 -12.00 -4.79
C ILE A 164 19.23 -12.34 -4.04
N ASP A 165 20.11 -13.14 -4.64
CA ASP A 165 21.40 -13.52 -4.06
C ASP A 165 22.39 -12.34 -3.95
N LYS A 166 22.12 -11.22 -4.64
CA LYS A 166 22.88 -9.97 -4.45
C LYS A 166 22.65 -9.32 -3.09
N VAL A 167 21.53 -9.61 -2.45
CA VAL A 167 21.17 -9.06 -1.14
C VAL A 167 21.84 -9.89 -0.07
N LEU A 168 22.75 -9.26 0.66
CA LEU A 168 23.43 -9.86 1.81
C LEU A 168 22.83 -9.31 3.11
N LYS A 169 23.20 -9.95 4.22
CA LYS A 169 22.81 -9.49 5.55
C LYS A 169 23.36 -8.08 5.79
N GLY A 170 22.49 -7.12 6.09
CA GLY A 170 22.89 -5.72 6.29
C GLY A 170 22.56 -4.78 5.13
N ASP A 171 22.09 -5.31 4.00
CA ASP A 171 21.77 -4.51 2.82
C ASP A 171 20.35 -3.93 2.86
N VAL A 172 20.16 -2.81 2.16
CA VAL A 172 18.83 -2.24 1.84
C VAL A 172 18.40 -2.79 0.48
N LEU A 173 17.30 -3.54 0.47
CA LEU A 173 16.72 -4.09 -0.76
C LEU A 173 15.87 -3.01 -1.45
N VAL A 174 16.18 -2.74 -2.72
CA VAL A 174 15.41 -1.82 -3.58
C VAL A 174 14.91 -2.58 -4.79
N ALA A 175 13.61 -2.49 -5.09
CA ALA A 175 12.98 -3.18 -6.22
C ALA A 175 11.78 -2.39 -6.75
N GLU A 176 11.32 -2.65 -7.97
CA GLU A 176 10.10 -2.00 -8.46
C GLU A 176 8.87 -2.46 -7.64
N MET A 177 8.77 -3.77 -7.42
CA MET A 177 7.80 -4.43 -6.54
C MET A 177 8.42 -5.73 -6.00
N THR A 178 7.81 -6.36 -5.00
CA THR A 178 8.25 -7.67 -4.51
C THR A 178 7.16 -8.72 -4.67
N THR A 179 7.58 -9.98 -4.81
CA THR A 179 6.72 -11.18 -4.86
C THR A 179 7.18 -12.18 -3.79
N PRO A 180 6.45 -13.29 -3.56
CA PRO A 180 6.88 -14.32 -2.61
C PRO A 180 8.31 -14.84 -2.82
N ASP A 181 8.80 -14.82 -4.06
CA ASP A 181 10.16 -15.25 -4.40
C ASP A 181 11.25 -14.32 -3.82
N PHE A 182 10.90 -13.08 -3.46
CA PHE A 182 11.82 -12.15 -2.79
C PHE A 182 11.99 -12.43 -1.30
N VAL A 183 11.11 -13.23 -0.67
CA VAL A 183 11.14 -13.48 0.79
C VAL A 183 12.53 -13.90 1.32
N PRO A 184 13.32 -14.75 0.65
CA PRO A 184 14.67 -15.07 1.09
C PRO A 184 15.60 -13.84 1.18
N ALA A 185 15.53 -12.91 0.23
CA ALA A 185 16.27 -11.65 0.27
C ALA A 185 15.71 -10.69 1.32
N MET A 186 14.38 -10.60 1.44
CA MET A 186 13.72 -9.75 2.45
C MET A 186 14.17 -10.14 3.86
N LYS A 187 14.31 -11.43 4.15
CA LYS A 187 14.83 -11.92 5.45
C LYS A 187 16.29 -11.53 5.74
N ARG A 188 17.08 -11.20 4.71
CA ARG A 188 18.47 -10.76 4.86
C ARG A 188 18.58 -9.24 4.94
N ALA A 189 17.68 -8.52 4.30
CA ALA A 189 17.67 -7.07 4.23
C ALA A 189 17.42 -6.42 5.61
N VAL A 190 17.97 -5.23 5.80
CA VAL A 190 17.71 -4.39 6.99
C VAL A 190 16.67 -3.30 6.75
N ALA A 191 16.37 -3.01 5.48
CA ALA A 191 15.27 -2.16 5.06
C ALA A 191 14.85 -2.51 3.63
N ILE A 192 13.62 -2.14 3.26
CA ILE A 192 13.05 -2.42 1.94
C ILE A 192 12.44 -1.14 1.37
N VAL A 193 12.78 -0.81 0.12
CA VAL A 193 12.18 0.30 -0.63
C VAL A 193 11.60 -0.25 -1.93
N THR A 194 10.35 0.09 -2.25
CA THR A 194 9.76 -0.25 -3.57
C THR A 194 9.16 0.95 -4.29
N ASP A 195 9.30 0.97 -5.62
CA ASP A 195 8.76 2.05 -6.45
C ASP A 195 7.26 2.02 -6.59
N ARG A 196 6.68 0.83 -6.59
CA ARG A 196 5.24 0.62 -6.65
C ARG A 196 4.73 -0.04 -5.37
N GLY A 197 3.44 0.17 -5.12
CA GLY A 197 2.67 -0.54 -4.10
C GLY A 197 2.08 0.38 -3.03
N GLY A 198 0.91 -0.03 -2.52
CA GLY A 198 0.25 0.59 -1.38
C GLY A 198 0.61 -0.06 -0.04
N ARG A 199 0.01 0.42 1.04
CA ARG A 199 0.18 -0.13 2.40
C ARG A 199 -0.31 -1.57 2.50
N THR A 200 -1.09 -2.04 1.54
CA THR A 200 -1.62 -3.40 1.43
C THR A 200 -0.79 -4.31 0.51
N ALA A 201 0.25 -3.80 -0.16
CA ALA A 201 1.07 -4.57 -1.09
C ALA A 201 1.91 -5.67 -0.39
N HIS A 202 2.40 -6.64 -1.18
CA HIS A 202 3.24 -7.74 -0.69
C HIS A 202 4.44 -7.25 0.14
N ALA A 203 5.18 -6.27 -0.36
CA ALA A 203 6.32 -5.67 0.37
C ALA A 203 5.89 -5.16 1.75
N ALA A 204 4.74 -4.49 1.83
CA ALA A 204 4.25 -3.89 3.05
C ALA A 204 3.79 -4.92 4.09
N ILE A 205 3.08 -5.96 3.66
CA ILE A 205 2.59 -7.03 4.55
C ILE A 205 3.77 -7.80 5.13
N VAL A 206 4.64 -8.34 4.26
CA VAL A 206 5.76 -9.20 4.69
C VAL A 206 6.77 -8.42 5.54
N SER A 207 7.04 -7.14 5.21
CA SER A 207 7.95 -6.33 6.02
C SER A 207 7.45 -6.11 7.44
N ARG A 208 6.13 -5.95 7.64
CA ARG A 208 5.54 -5.85 8.99
C ARG A 208 5.65 -7.16 9.78
N GLU A 209 5.46 -8.29 9.10
CA GLU A 209 5.61 -9.60 9.72
C GLU A 209 7.06 -9.87 10.14
N LEU A 210 8.03 -9.45 9.31
CA LEU A 210 9.45 -9.56 9.59
C LEU A 210 9.97 -8.47 10.56
N GLY A 211 9.21 -7.41 10.80
CA GLY A 211 9.64 -6.26 11.62
C GLY A 211 10.77 -5.44 10.98
N ILE A 212 10.79 -5.36 9.65
CA ILE A 212 11.81 -4.65 8.87
C ILE A 212 11.22 -3.31 8.41
N PRO A 213 11.95 -2.18 8.54
CA PRO A 213 11.54 -0.89 8.00
C PRO A 213 11.25 -0.95 6.49
N CYS A 214 10.12 -0.40 6.07
CA CYS A 214 9.72 -0.47 4.66
C CYS A 214 8.98 0.80 4.21
N ILE A 215 9.39 1.29 3.03
CA ILE A 215 8.72 2.34 2.26
C ILE A 215 8.30 1.74 0.92
N VAL A 216 7.08 2.02 0.49
CA VAL A 216 6.53 1.56 -0.81
C VAL A 216 6.02 2.75 -1.61
N GLY A 217 5.90 2.62 -2.93
CA GLY A 217 5.40 3.71 -3.76
C GLY A 217 6.38 4.89 -3.85
N SER A 218 7.70 4.65 -3.89
CA SER A 218 8.71 5.71 -4.04
C SER A 218 8.83 6.28 -5.44
N GLU A 219 8.20 5.63 -6.44
CA GLU A 219 8.20 5.97 -7.87
C GLU A 219 9.56 5.94 -8.60
N LYS A 220 10.68 6.26 -7.94
CA LYS A 220 11.98 6.57 -8.56
C LYS A 220 13.22 6.08 -7.77
N ALA A 221 13.10 4.99 -7.04
CA ALA A 221 14.19 4.37 -6.29
C ALA A 221 15.04 3.41 -7.13
N THR A 222 14.48 2.77 -8.16
CA THR A 222 15.23 1.90 -9.10
C THR A 222 15.87 2.64 -10.27
#